data_AF-A0A837P661-F1
#
_entry.id   AF-A0A837P661-F1
#
_cell.length_a   1.000
_cell.length_b   1.000
_cell.length_c   1.000
_cell.angle_alpha   90.00
_cell.angle_beta   90.00
_cell.angle_gamma   90.00
#
_symmetry.space_group_name_H-M   'P 1'
#
loop_
_entity.id
_entity.type
_entity.pdbx_description
1 polymer ?
#
loop_
_entity_poly.entity_id
_entity_poly.type
_entity_poly.pdbx_seq_one_letter_code
_entity_poly.pdbx_strand_id
1 'polypeptide(L)'
;MSNGTDMALISELVARERLFRARHNPEIRDCYYADATVATSWQQGPLSTFIGAESKEVDPRFVIVGSVSTPVVHLNGDKAYVELPTTTHMRMMVNGTLAELESYRRLIYRVERRDTKWKISRLTSINESDNLRPVIVGQDLHVIPQDFNGLRSSYQFLAYVRQAVGGQISQDLLGTDRPEEVERLYKETNAWLRAGA
;
A
#
# COMPACT_ATOMS: atom_id res chain seq x y z
N MET A 1 4.27 -9.34 -29.32
CA MET A 1 2.89 -9.11 -28.83
C MET A 1 2.63 -7.62 -28.90
N SER A 2 1.41 -7.17 -29.21
CA SER A 2 1.13 -5.73 -29.28
C SER A 2 1.17 -5.11 -27.88
N ASN A 3 1.55 -3.84 -27.77
CA ASN A 3 1.55 -3.11 -26.50
C ASN A 3 0.21 -3.22 -25.74
N GLY A 4 -0.92 -3.30 -26.47
CA GLY A 4 -2.25 -3.46 -25.87
C GLY A 4 -2.46 -4.79 -25.13
N THR A 5 -1.92 -5.91 -25.64
CA THR A 5 -2.00 -7.21 -24.93
C THR A 5 -1.16 -7.19 -23.66
N ASP A 6 0.05 -6.63 -23.71
CA ASP A 6 0.92 -6.53 -22.55
C ASP A 6 0.30 -5.63 -21.47
N MET A 7 -0.27 -4.47 -21.83
CA MET A 7 -0.97 -3.60 -20.89
C MET A 7 -2.17 -4.27 -20.22
N ALA A 8 -2.91 -5.12 -20.95
CA ALA A 8 -4.03 -5.88 -20.38
C ALA A 8 -3.54 -6.93 -19.37
N LEU A 9 -2.51 -7.72 -19.72
CA LEU A 9 -1.90 -8.70 -18.81
C LEU A 9 -1.36 -8.06 -17.54
N ILE A 10 -0.73 -6.88 -17.66
CA ILE A 10 -0.17 -6.14 -16.53
C ILE A 10 -1.29 -5.56 -15.64
N SER A 11 -2.33 -5.00 -16.25
CA SER A 11 -3.50 -4.49 -15.53
C SER A 11 -4.19 -5.60 -14.74
N GLU A 12 -4.39 -6.76 -15.37
CA GLU A 12 -4.98 -7.94 -14.73
C GLU A 12 -4.08 -8.48 -13.62
N LEU A 13 -2.76 -8.55 -13.83
CA LEU A 13 -1.78 -8.96 -12.82
C LEU A 13 -1.89 -8.12 -11.54
N VAL A 14 -1.94 -6.79 -11.67
CA VAL A 14 -2.04 -5.87 -10.52
C VAL A 14 -3.41 -5.95 -9.86
N ALA A 15 -4.50 -6.04 -10.64
CA ALA A 15 -5.84 -6.21 -10.09
C ALA A 15 -5.98 -7.54 -9.31
N ARG A 16 -5.42 -8.63 -9.86
CA ARG A 16 -5.38 -9.95 -9.22
C ARG A 16 -4.60 -9.92 -7.92
N GLU A 17 -3.43 -9.30 -7.92
CA GLU A 17 -2.61 -9.16 -6.72
C GLU A 17 -3.37 -8.40 -5.62
N ARG A 18 -4.06 -7.30 -5.95
CA ARG A 18 -4.91 -6.55 -5.00
C ARG A 18 -6.03 -7.39 -4.42
N LEU A 19 -6.75 -8.12 -5.27
CA LEU A 19 -7.81 -9.03 -4.81
C LEU A 19 -7.23 -10.11 -3.89
N PHE A 20 -6.13 -10.74 -4.29
CA PHE A 20 -5.52 -11.82 -3.53
C PHE A 20 -4.98 -11.33 -2.19
N ARG A 21 -4.40 -10.12 -2.12
CA ARG A 21 -3.99 -9.50 -0.86
C ARG A 21 -5.18 -9.26 0.06
N ALA A 22 -6.28 -8.72 -0.46
CA ALA A 22 -7.49 -8.43 0.32
C ALA A 22 -8.27 -9.68 0.77
N ARG A 23 -7.93 -10.86 0.22
CA ARG A 23 -8.60 -12.14 0.52
C ARG A 23 -7.67 -13.18 1.11
N HIS A 24 -6.43 -12.80 1.44
CA HIS A 24 -5.39 -13.70 1.94
C HIS A 24 -5.21 -14.95 1.06
N ASN A 25 -5.38 -14.81 -0.26
CA ASN A 25 -5.24 -15.92 -1.19
C ASN A 25 -3.75 -16.29 -1.33
N PRO A 26 -3.32 -17.54 -1.05
CA PRO A 26 -1.93 -17.96 -1.13
C PRO A 26 -1.31 -17.86 -2.53
N GLU A 27 -2.14 -17.87 -3.58
CA GLU A 27 -1.72 -17.68 -4.99
C GLU A 27 -1.19 -16.27 -5.27
N ILE A 28 -1.31 -15.33 -4.33
CA ILE A 28 -0.64 -14.01 -4.41
C ILE A 28 0.86 -14.13 -4.73
N ARG A 29 1.50 -15.22 -4.29
CA ARG A 29 2.92 -15.50 -4.60
C ARG A 29 3.20 -15.54 -6.10
N ASP A 30 2.23 -15.98 -6.92
CA ASP A 30 2.42 -16.05 -8.37
C ASP A 30 2.44 -14.69 -9.05
N CYS A 31 1.89 -13.66 -8.41
CA CYS A 31 1.93 -12.29 -8.92
C CYS A 31 3.33 -11.66 -8.86
N TYR A 32 4.23 -12.20 -8.03
CA TYR A 32 5.54 -11.63 -7.76
C TYR A 32 6.69 -12.55 -8.19
N TYR A 33 7.85 -11.95 -8.47
CA TYR A 33 9.10 -12.70 -8.44
C TYR A 33 9.53 -13.02 -7.01
N ALA A 34 10.28 -14.11 -6.83
CA ALA A 34 10.76 -14.54 -5.51
C ALA A 34 11.74 -13.54 -4.86
N ASP A 35 12.47 -12.77 -5.69
CA ASP A 35 13.37 -11.69 -5.28
C ASP A 35 12.68 -10.32 -5.18
N ALA A 36 11.35 -10.27 -5.31
CA ALA A 36 10.63 -9.00 -5.25
C ALA A 36 10.77 -8.33 -3.87
N THR A 37 10.69 -7.00 -3.89
CA THR A 37 10.75 -6.18 -2.67
C THR A 37 9.46 -5.41 -2.45
N VAL A 38 9.15 -5.15 -1.17
CA VAL A 38 7.96 -4.42 -0.75
C VAL A 38 8.37 -3.31 0.21
N ALA A 39 7.81 -2.12 0.01
CA ALA A 39 7.91 -0.99 0.92
C ALA A 39 6.50 -0.42 1.15
N THR A 40 5.95 -0.63 2.34
CA THR A 40 4.62 -0.19 2.77
C THR A 40 4.71 0.58 4.08
N SER A 41 3.55 1.02 4.59
CA SER A 41 3.47 1.74 5.87
C SER A 41 3.98 0.97 7.09
N TRP A 42 4.21 -0.34 7.01
CA TRP A 42 4.59 -1.17 8.16
C TRP A 42 5.73 -2.15 7.88
N GLN A 43 6.19 -2.23 6.64
CA GLN A 43 7.25 -3.16 6.28
C GLN A 43 8.06 -2.63 5.09
N GLN A 44 9.37 -2.80 5.18
CA GLN A 44 10.30 -2.58 4.09
C GLN A 44 11.26 -3.77 4.02
N GLY A 45 11.34 -4.43 2.86
CA GLY A 45 12.24 -5.58 2.69
C GLY A 45 11.78 -6.58 1.62
N PRO A 46 12.25 -7.84 1.72
CA PRO A 46 11.92 -8.88 0.75
C PRO A 46 10.45 -9.30 0.86
N LEU A 47 9.86 -9.71 -0.27
CA LEU A 47 8.49 -10.22 -0.34
C LEU A 47 8.21 -11.37 0.64
N SER A 48 9.21 -12.22 0.88
CA SER A 48 9.09 -13.39 1.75
C SER A 48 8.67 -13.06 3.18
N THR A 49 8.93 -11.83 3.65
CA THR A 49 8.49 -11.36 4.97
C THR A 49 7.14 -10.63 4.93
N PHE A 50 6.59 -10.36 3.74
CA PHE A 50 5.35 -9.58 3.53
C PHE A 50 4.12 -10.47 3.35
N ILE A 51 4.22 -11.51 2.53
CA ILE A 51 3.07 -12.37 2.23
C ILE A 51 2.68 -13.15 3.49
N GLY A 52 1.43 -12.99 3.92
CA GLY A 52 0.91 -13.62 5.14
C GLY A 52 1.24 -12.86 6.42
N ALA A 53 1.95 -11.73 6.33
CA ALA A 53 2.15 -10.83 7.45
C ALA A 53 1.12 -9.68 7.44
N GLU A 54 0.92 -9.13 8.64
CA GLU A 54 0.00 -8.03 8.93
C GLU A 54 0.66 -7.04 9.89
N SER A 55 0.18 -5.80 9.86
CA SER A 55 0.61 -4.78 10.80
C SER A 55 -0.03 -5.00 12.17
N LYS A 56 0.63 -4.51 13.23
CA LYS A 56 0.24 -4.78 14.62
C LYS A 56 -1.15 -4.28 15.00
N GLU A 57 -1.63 -3.21 14.36
CA GLU A 57 -2.93 -2.61 14.61
C GLU A 57 -4.09 -3.33 13.94
N VAL A 58 -3.82 -4.33 13.09
CA VAL A 58 -4.89 -5.15 12.52
C VAL A 58 -5.51 -5.99 13.62
N ASP A 59 -6.79 -5.75 13.86
CA ASP A 59 -7.59 -6.51 14.81
C ASP A 59 -8.25 -7.68 14.07
N PRO A 60 -7.88 -8.94 14.36
CA PRO A 60 -8.34 -10.11 13.61
C PRO A 60 -9.85 -10.38 13.76
N ARG A 61 -10.54 -9.67 14.66
CA ARG A 61 -12.00 -9.74 14.81
C ARG A 61 -12.73 -9.03 13.68
N PHE A 62 -12.06 -8.14 12.96
CA PHE A 62 -12.67 -7.31 11.92
C PHE A 62 -12.02 -7.55 10.56
N VAL A 63 -12.84 -7.59 9.52
CA VAL A 63 -12.37 -7.73 8.14
C VAL A 63 -11.87 -6.37 7.64
N ILE A 64 -10.71 -6.38 6.98
CA ILE A 64 -10.21 -5.23 6.24
C ILE A 64 -11.00 -5.11 4.93
N VAL A 65 -11.60 -3.96 4.70
CA VAL A 65 -12.32 -3.64 3.45
C VAL A 65 -11.54 -2.57 2.71
N GLY A 66 -11.45 -2.66 1.38
CA GLY A 66 -10.74 -1.66 0.60
C GLY A 66 -11.30 -1.53 -0.81
N SER A 67 -10.98 -0.40 -1.42
CA SER A 67 -11.26 -0.12 -2.82
C SER A 67 -9.95 0.17 -3.54
N VAL A 68 -9.94 -0.13 -4.85
CA VAL A 68 -8.80 0.10 -5.72
C VAL A 68 -9.30 0.81 -6.97
N SER A 69 -8.62 1.88 -7.36
CA SER A 69 -8.88 2.55 -8.63
C SER A 69 -8.27 1.75 -9.79
N THR A 70 -8.76 2.01 -11.01
CA THR A 70 -8.20 1.42 -12.22
C THR A 70 -6.70 1.76 -12.33
N PRO A 71 -5.82 0.76 -12.57
CA PRO A 71 -4.39 1.00 -12.73
C PRO A 71 -4.08 1.79 -14.00
N VAL A 72 -3.10 2.69 -13.91
CA VAL A 72 -2.46 3.33 -15.07
C VAL A 72 -1.15 2.62 -15.34
N VAL A 73 -0.98 2.10 -16.56
CA VAL A 73 0.20 1.33 -16.98
C VAL A 73 1.09 2.17 -17.88
N HIS A 74 2.34 2.36 -17.47
CA HIS A 74 3.41 2.98 -18.25
C HIS A 74 4.36 1.88 -18.74
N LEU A 75 4.16 1.41 -19.97
CA LEU A 75 4.90 0.29 -20.57
C LEU A 75 6.10 0.77 -21.39
N ASN A 76 7.24 0.11 -21.25
CA ASN A 76 8.43 0.29 -22.08
C ASN A 76 9.19 -1.04 -22.24
N GLY A 77 9.05 -1.68 -23.41
CA GLY A 77 9.68 -2.97 -23.69
C GLY A 77 9.23 -4.06 -22.71
N ASP A 78 10.19 -4.67 -22.02
CA ASP A 78 9.97 -5.72 -21.01
C ASP A 78 9.74 -5.17 -19.59
N LYS A 79 9.49 -3.87 -19.44
CA LYS A 79 9.25 -3.22 -18.15
C LYS A 79 7.99 -2.38 -18.18
N ALA A 80 7.31 -2.33 -17.04
CA ALA A 80 6.20 -1.43 -16.80
C ALA A 80 6.24 -0.86 -15.40
N TYR A 81 5.86 0.40 -15.31
CA TYR A 81 5.50 1.06 -14.06
C TYR A 81 3.97 1.15 -14.02
N VAL A 82 3.35 0.68 -12.92
CA VAL A 82 1.90 0.76 -12.73
C VAL A 82 1.59 1.56 -11.49
N GLU A 83 0.61 2.46 -11.56
CA GLU A 83 0.13 3.21 -10.40
C GLU A 83 -1.38 3.14 -10.23
N LEU A 84 -1.82 3.06 -8.98
CA LEU A 84 -3.22 3.18 -8.62
C LEU A 84 -3.41 3.74 -7.19
N PRO A 85 -4.41 4.60 -7.01
CA PRO A 85 -4.98 4.89 -5.69
C PRO A 85 -5.68 3.67 -5.08
N THR A 86 -5.62 3.58 -3.75
CA THR A 86 -6.30 2.56 -2.94
C THR A 86 -6.80 3.18 -1.64
N THR A 87 -7.95 2.71 -1.17
CA THR A 87 -8.48 3.04 0.15
C THR A 87 -8.58 1.77 0.98
N THR A 88 -8.36 1.87 2.29
CA THR A 88 -8.49 0.76 3.22
C THR A 88 -9.21 1.21 4.46
N HIS A 89 -10.18 0.41 4.89
CA HIS A 89 -10.99 0.56 6.08
C HIS A 89 -10.66 -0.57 7.03
N MET A 90 -10.22 -0.23 8.22
CA MET A 90 -9.94 -1.17 9.30
C MET A 90 -10.75 -0.76 10.52
N ARG A 91 -11.32 -1.72 11.22
CA ARG A 91 -11.99 -1.45 12.50
C ARG A 91 -11.11 -1.89 13.65
N MET A 92 -11.18 -1.15 14.74
CA MET A 92 -10.42 -1.40 15.96
C MET A 92 -11.11 -0.72 17.15
N MET A 93 -10.73 -1.14 18.36
CA MET A 93 -11.16 -0.44 19.58
C MET A 93 -10.19 0.71 19.86
N VAL A 94 -10.73 1.92 20.05
CA VAL A 94 -9.99 3.12 20.48
C VAL A 94 -10.65 3.61 21.76
N ASN A 95 -9.91 3.61 22.87
CA ASN A 95 -10.39 4.03 24.20
C ASN A 95 -11.74 3.39 24.60
N GLY A 96 -11.97 2.13 24.22
CA GLY A 96 -13.22 1.41 24.51
C GLY A 96 -14.36 1.64 23.51
N THR A 97 -14.20 2.53 22.54
CA THR A 97 -15.17 2.80 21.47
C THR A 97 -14.74 2.10 20.17
N LEU A 98 -15.70 1.49 19.45
CA LEU A 98 -15.43 0.89 18.15
C LEU A 98 -15.22 1.99 17.11
N ALA A 99 -14.02 2.06 16.55
CA ALA A 99 -13.63 3.03 15.53
C ALA A 99 -13.37 2.35 14.19
N GLU A 100 -13.44 3.14 13.12
CA GLU A 100 -12.97 2.79 11.78
C GLU A 100 -11.88 3.77 11.37
N LEU A 101 -10.70 3.22 11.04
CA LEU A 101 -9.62 3.92 10.37
C LEU A 101 -9.81 3.75 8.87
N GLU A 102 -9.88 4.85 8.15
CA GLU A 102 -9.84 4.91 6.70
C GLU A 102 -8.48 5.46 6.27
N SER A 103 -7.76 4.78 5.39
CA SER A 103 -6.44 5.21 4.90
C SER A 103 -6.38 5.25 3.38
N TYR A 104 -5.93 6.37 2.84
CA TYR A 104 -5.75 6.64 1.41
C TYR A 104 -4.28 6.51 1.04
N ARG A 105 -4.02 5.73 0.00
CA ARG A 105 -2.66 5.43 -0.45
C ARG A 105 -2.59 5.36 -1.96
N ARG A 106 -1.42 5.68 -2.50
CA ARG A 106 -1.07 5.36 -3.88
C ARG A 106 -0.06 4.24 -3.90
N LEU A 107 -0.30 3.23 -4.72
CA LEU A 107 0.59 2.10 -4.91
C LEU A 107 1.33 2.24 -6.23
N ILE A 108 2.63 2.01 -6.19
CA ILE A 108 3.56 2.05 -7.31
C ILE A 108 4.13 0.65 -7.48
N TYR A 109 3.88 0.02 -8.63
CA TYR A 109 4.42 -1.28 -8.99
C TYR A 109 5.51 -1.12 -10.05
N ARG A 110 6.61 -1.83 -9.86
CA ARG A 110 7.51 -2.19 -10.96
C ARG A 110 7.16 -3.61 -11.38
N VAL A 111 6.80 -3.75 -12.64
CA VAL A 111 6.42 -5.01 -13.28
C VAL A 111 7.39 -5.23 -14.42
N GLU A 112 7.95 -6.43 -14.53
CA GLU A 112 8.88 -6.75 -15.61
C GLU A 112 8.64 -8.15 -16.15
N ARG A 113 9.07 -8.35 -17.39
CA ARG A 113 8.96 -9.62 -18.09
C ARG A 113 10.31 -10.34 -18.05
N ARG A 114 10.37 -11.45 -17.32
CA ARG A 114 11.48 -12.42 -17.30
C ARG A 114 10.94 -13.76 -17.79
N ASP A 115 11.65 -14.43 -18.69
CA ASP A 115 11.25 -15.71 -19.28
C ASP A 115 9.79 -15.72 -19.79
N THR A 116 9.39 -14.66 -20.51
CA THR A 116 8.05 -14.41 -21.10
C THR A 116 6.91 -14.10 -20.13
N LYS A 117 7.13 -14.10 -18.82
CA LYS A 117 6.09 -13.86 -17.82
C LYS A 117 6.20 -12.47 -17.21
N TRP A 118 5.12 -11.71 -17.21
CA TRP A 118 5.01 -10.49 -16.43
C TRP A 118 4.81 -10.81 -14.95
N LYS A 119 5.67 -10.30 -14.08
CA LYS A 119 5.48 -10.36 -12.62
C LYS A 119 5.96 -9.09 -11.94
N ILE A 120 5.50 -8.87 -10.71
CA ILE A 120 5.87 -7.73 -9.89
C ILE A 120 7.26 -7.97 -9.30
N SER A 121 8.18 -7.03 -9.53
CA SER A 121 9.52 -7.00 -8.92
C SER A 121 9.62 -6.04 -7.74
N ARG A 122 8.77 -5.01 -7.69
CA ARG A 122 8.70 -4.09 -6.55
C ARG A 122 7.30 -3.54 -6.33
N LEU A 123 6.87 -3.48 -5.08
CA LEU A 123 5.71 -2.73 -4.62
C LEU A 123 6.15 -1.64 -3.65
N THR A 124 5.77 -0.40 -3.94
CA THR A 124 5.97 0.75 -3.05
C THR A 124 4.63 1.42 -2.77
N SER A 125 4.38 1.77 -1.51
CA SER A 125 3.22 2.54 -1.08
C SER A 125 3.62 3.97 -0.73
N ILE A 126 2.79 4.92 -1.15
CA ILE A 126 2.82 6.32 -0.72
C ILE A 126 1.53 6.55 0.06
N ASN A 127 1.63 6.97 1.32
CA ASN A 127 0.44 7.36 2.07
C ASN A 127 0.03 8.79 1.73
N GLU A 128 -1.28 9.03 1.60
CA GLU A 128 -1.79 10.33 1.17
C GLU A 128 -2.55 11.04 2.30
N SER A 129 -3.40 10.32 3.01
CA SER A 129 -4.13 10.79 4.18
C SER A 129 -4.78 9.62 4.91
N ASP A 130 -5.26 9.87 6.13
CA ASP A 130 -6.14 8.97 6.85
C ASP A 130 -7.19 9.73 7.66
N ASN A 131 -8.24 9.02 8.07
CA ASN A 131 -9.33 9.50 8.91
C ASN A 131 -9.64 8.46 9.99
N LEU A 132 -9.97 8.90 11.20
CA LEU A 132 -10.47 8.05 12.27
C LEU A 132 -11.84 8.55 12.72
N ARG A 133 -12.81 7.62 12.78
CA ARG A 133 -14.18 7.94 13.20
C ARG A 133 -14.79 6.82 14.05
N PRO A 134 -15.71 7.12 14.97
CA PRO A 134 -16.52 6.09 15.60
C PRO A 134 -17.40 5.40 14.53
N VAL A 135 -17.59 4.08 14.67
CA VAL A 135 -18.48 3.32 13.77
C VAL A 135 -19.93 3.70 14.00
N ILE A 136 -20.32 3.90 15.26
CA ILE A 136 -21.64 4.39 15.63
C ILE A 136 -21.57 5.91 15.76
N VAL A 137 -22.34 6.60 14.94
CA VAL A 137 -22.40 8.07 14.93
C VAL A 137 -22.77 8.60 16.31
N GLY A 138 -22.05 9.62 16.78
CA GLY A 138 -22.28 10.27 18.06
C GLY A 138 -21.53 9.68 19.25
N GLN A 139 -20.84 8.54 19.08
CA GLN A 139 -19.91 8.05 20.11
C GLN A 139 -18.62 8.89 20.14
N ASP A 140 -18.10 9.14 21.32
CA ASP A 140 -16.81 9.82 21.50
C ASP A 140 -15.68 8.78 21.51
N LEU A 141 -14.61 9.06 20.76
CA LEU A 141 -13.37 8.25 20.78
C LEU A 141 -12.44 8.67 21.93
N HIS A 142 -12.75 9.77 22.61
CA HIS A 142 -11.92 10.37 23.65
C HIS A 142 -10.48 10.65 23.17
N VAL A 143 -10.34 11.09 21.92
CA VAL A 143 -9.07 11.52 21.32
C VAL A 143 -8.96 13.04 21.39
N ILE A 144 -7.78 13.56 21.75
CA ILE A 144 -7.52 14.99 21.89
C ILE A 144 -6.39 15.43 20.93
N PRO A 145 -6.31 16.72 20.56
CA PRO A 145 -5.27 17.20 19.64
C PRO A 145 -3.84 16.80 20.03
N GLN A 146 -3.55 16.73 21.33
CA GLN A 146 -2.25 16.38 21.88
C GLN A 146 -1.82 14.95 21.54
N ASP A 147 -2.77 14.04 21.31
CA ASP A 147 -2.50 12.65 20.93
C ASP A 147 -1.81 12.54 19.56
N PHE A 148 -1.94 13.58 18.73
CA PHE A 148 -1.41 13.61 17.37
C PHE A 148 -0.12 14.43 17.24
N ASN A 149 0.43 14.93 18.35
CA ASN A 149 1.66 15.71 18.35
C ASN A 149 2.83 14.89 17.77
N GLY A 150 3.48 15.43 16.74
CA GLY A 150 4.60 14.76 16.07
C GLY A 150 4.20 13.63 15.12
N LEU A 151 2.91 13.37 14.93
CA LEU A 151 2.43 12.44 13.92
C LEU A 151 2.32 13.15 12.58
N ARG A 152 2.83 12.51 11.53
CA ARG A 152 2.83 13.03 10.16
C ARG A 152 1.42 13.06 9.58
N SER A 153 1.06 14.12 8.85
CA SER A 153 -0.30 14.30 8.33
C SER A 153 -0.73 13.20 7.35
N SER A 154 0.20 12.58 6.63
CA SER A 154 -0.10 11.44 5.74
C SER A 154 -0.28 10.10 6.47
N TYR A 155 0.06 10.03 7.76
CA TYR A 155 0.02 8.83 8.61
C TYR A 155 -0.67 9.10 9.96
N GLN A 156 -1.42 10.20 10.10
CA GLN A 156 -1.71 10.79 11.41
C GLN A 156 -2.46 9.82 12.31
N PHE A 157 -3.60 9.33 11.85
CA PHE A 157 -4.44 8.43 12.63
C PHE A 157 -3.91 6.99 12.59
N LEU A 158 -3.29 6.57 11.49
CA LEU A 158 -2.65 5.25 11.39
C LEU A 158 -1.50 5.12 12.39
N ALA A 159 -0.70 6.17 12.58
CA ALA A 159 0.37 6.20 13.57
C ALA A 159 -0.19 6.16 14.99
N TYR A 160 -1.25 6.92 15.27
CA TYR A 160 -1.92 6.93 16.57
C TYR A 160 -2.38 5.53 16.98
N VAL A 161 -3.18 4.86 16.12
CA VAL A 161 -3.71 3.53 16.46
C VAL A 161 -2.61 2.46 16.53
N ARG A 162 -1.55 2.60 15.72
CA ARG A 162 -0.41 1.68 15.78
C ARG A 162 0.41 1.86 17.06
N GLN A 163 0.59 3.09 17.53
CA GLN A 163 1.28 3.36 18.80
C GLN A 163 0.50 2.81 19.99
N ALA A 164 -0.84 2.89 19.95
CA ALA A 164 -1.71 2.35 21.01
C ALA A 164 -1.52 0.83 21.25
N VAL A 165 -1.07 0.09 20.24
CA VAL A 165 -0.76 -1.36 20.35
C VAL A 165 0.75 -1.66 20.41
N GLY A 166 1.58 -0.67 20.75
CA GLY A 166 3.03 -0.83 20.88
C GLY A 166 3.76 -1.03 19.54
N GLY A 167 3.16 -0.59 18.44
CA GLY A 167 3.81 -0.47 17.14
C GLY A 167 4.43 0.91 16.93
N GLN A 168 5.17 1.06 15.84
CA GLN A 168 5.77 2.32 15.42
C GLN A 168 5.59 2.50 13.91
N ILE A 169 5.56 3.76 13.47
CA ILE A 169 5.61 4.14 12.06
C ILE A 169 6.90 4.91 11.85
N SER A 170 7.72 4.43 10.91
CA SER A 170 8.97 5.12 10.59
C SER A 170 8.66 6.50 9.99
N GLN A 171 9.39 7.50 10.47
CA GLN A 171 9.30 8.86 9.95
C GLN A 171 9.82 8.97 8.52
N ASP A 172 10.57 7.97 8.03
CA ASP A 172 11.16 7.91 6.69
C ASP A 172 10.26 7.33 5.60
N LEU A 173 9.03 6.92 5.96
CA LEU A 173 8.10 6.35 5.01
C LEU A 173 7.58 7.41 4.03
N LEU A 174 7.30 6.99 2.80
CA LEU A 174 6.81 7.89 1.76
C LEU A 174 5.40 8.40 2.09
N GLY A 175 5.21 9.71 1.98
CA GLY A 175 3.89 10.33 2.14
C GLY A 175 3.78 11.62 1.36
N THR A 176 2.55 12.06 1.10
CA THR A 176 2.25 13.34 0.41
C THR A 176 2.80 14.56 1.14
N ASP A 177 3.02 14.45 2.44
CA ASP A 177 3.69 15.43 3.29
C ASP A 177 5.22 15.48 3.10
N ARG A 178 5.78 14.57 2.29
CA ARG A 178 7.20 14.55 1.90
C ARG A 178 7.35 14.57 0.37
N PRO A 179 7.01 15.70 -0.29
CA PRO A 179 6.93 15.79 -1.75
C PRO A 179 8.27 15.52 -2.46
N GLU A 180 9.41 15.88 -1.87
CA GLU A 180 10.73 15.70 -2.48
C GLU A 180 11.13 14.22 -2.62
N GLU A 181 10.82 13.37 -1.64
CA GLU A 181 11.10 11.94 -1.76
C GLU A 181 10.09 11.22 -2.65
N VAL A 182 8.84 11.69 -2.66
CA VAL A 182 7.85 11.21 -3.64
C VAL A 182 8.36 11.52 -5.04
N GLU A 183 8.81 12.73 -5.32
CA GLU A 183 9.39 13.11 -6.60
C GLU A 183 10.63 12.25 -6.94
N ARG A 184 11.50 11.99 -5.95
CA ARG A 184 12.66 11.10 -6.12
C ARG A 184 12.24 9.69 -6.51
N LEU A 185 11.24 9.10 -5.85
CA LEU A 185 10.71 7.79 -6.21
C LEU A 185 10.24 7.76 -7.66
N TYR A 186 9.51 8.80 -8.09
CA TYR A 186 9.04 8.91 -9.47
C TYR A 186 10.21 9.02 -10.47
N LYS A 187 11.23 9.83 -10.16
CA LYS A 187 12.45 9.94 -10.99
C LYS A 187 13.18 8.60 -11.11
N GLU A 188 13.41 7.92 -10.00
CA GLU A 188 14.06 6.61 -9.97
C GLU A 188 13.26 5.53 -10.72
N THR A 189 11.94 5.57 -10.61
CA THR A 189 11.04 4.61 -11.28
C THR A 189 11.02 4.85 -12.78
N ASN A 190 10.97 6.11 -13.22
CA ASN A 190 11.10 6.45 -14.63
C ASN A 190 12.49 6.10 -15.19
N ALA A 191 13.56 6.35 -14.45
CA ALA A 191 14.91 5.97 -14.85
C ALA A 191 15.03 4.44 -15.01
N TRP A 192 14.51 3.68 -14.05
CA TRP A 192 14.47 2.21 -14.12
C TRP A 192 13.64 1.69 -15.31
N LEU A 193 12.50 2.33 -15.60
CA LEU A 193 11.63 1.97 -16.73
C LEU A 193 12.35 2.15 -18.07
N ARG A 194 13.20 3.18 -18.18
CA ARG A 194 13.96 3.50 -19.41
C ARG A 194 15.27 2.73 -19.52
N ALA A 195 15.89 2.35 -18.40
CA ALA A 195 17.13 1.60 -18.40
C ALA A 195 16.88 0.16 -18.89
N GLY A 196 17.20 -0.15 -20.14
CA GLY A 196 16.98 -1.47 -20.74
C GLY A 196 15.88 -1.53 -21.80
N ALA A 197 15.40 -0.38 -22.28
CA ALA A 197 14.92 -0.27 -23.66
C ALA A 197 16.10 -0.12 -24.62
#